data_AF-A0A1G6LEK9-F1
#
_entry.id   AF-A0A1G6LEK9-F1
#
_cell.length_a   1.000
_cell.length_b   1.000
_cell.length_c   1.000
_cell.angle_alpha   90.00
_cell.angle_beta   90.00
_cell.angle_gamma   90.00
#
_symmetry.space_group_name_H-M   'P 1'
#
loop_
_entity.id
_entity.type
_entity.pdbx_description
1 polymer ?
#
loop_
_entity_poly.entity_id
_entity_poly.type
_entity_poly.pdbx_seq_one_letter_code
_entity_poly.pdbx_strand_id
1 'polypeptide(L)' 'MVTLLDELEECGVVLRSAAEPFDTATPMGRMLVQILGLFARFERDTIIDRVINGMERIHADAKTRCHPRAYQLLPHPMQS' A
#
# COMPACT_ATOMS: atom_id res chain seq x y z
N MET A 1 6.82 -10.62 7.28
CA MET A 1 5.59 -10.25 6.56
C MET A 1 5.11 -11.53 5.92
N VAL A 2 4.07 -12.16 6.50
CA VAL A 2 3.38 -13.29 5.88
C VAL A 2 2.48 -12.67 4.82
N THR A 3 2.58 -13.11 3.57
CA THR A 3 1.69 -12.61 2.52
C THR A 3 0.37 -13.38 2.58
N LEU A 4 -0.74 -12.75 2.17
CA LEU A 4 -2.05 -13.42 2.08
C LEU A 4 -1.96 -14.74 1.29
N LEU A 5 -1.05 -14.82 0.31
CA LEU A 5 -0.80 -16.04 -0.47
C LEU A 5 -0.18 -17.16 0.36
N ASP A 6 0.75 -16.85 1.24
CA ASP A 6 1.37 -17.85 2.13
C ASP A 6 0.31 -18.44 3.09
N GLU A 7 -0.60 -17.60 3.60
CA GLU A 7 -1.72 -18.06 4.46
C GLU A 7 -2.70 -18.96 3.70
N LEU A 8 -3.00 -18.65 2.43
CA LEU A 8 -3.84 -19.49 1.59
C LEU A 8 -3.14 -20.82 1.22
N GLU A 9 -1.84 -20.78 0.95
CA GLU A 9 -1.05 -21.97 0.60
C GLU A 9 -0.90 -22.92 1.80
N GLU A 10 -0.71 -22.39 3.03
CA GLU A 10 -0.76 -23.17 4.27
C GLU A 10 -2.12 -23.85 4.50
N CYS A 11 -3.21 -23.22 4.04
CA CYS A 11 -4.55 -23.79 4.08
C CYS A 11 -4.84 -24.77 2.90
N GLY A 12 -3.87 -25.00 2.01
CA GLY A 12 -4.05 -25.84 0.81
C GLY A 12 -4.96 -25.23 -0.26
N VAL A 13 -5.19 -23.91 -0.22
CA VAL A 13 -6.07 -23.18 -1.14
C VAL A 13 -5.25 -22.53 -2.24
N VAL A 14 -5.61 -22.82 -3.50
CA VAL A 14 -4.94 -22.24 -4.67
C VAL A 14 -5.68 -20.98 -5.12
N LEU A 15 -5.00 -19.83 -5.12
CA LEU A 15 -5.56 -18.56 -5.60
C LEU A 15 -5.52 -18.49 -7.14
N ARG A 16 -6.65 -18.76 -7.80
CA ARG A 16 -6.79 -18.54 -9.26
C ARG A 16 -7.33 -17.13 -9.53
N SER A 17 -6.60 -16.34 -10.32
CA SER A 17 -7.14 -15.08 -10.83
C SER A 17 -8.22 -15.35 -11.87
N ALA A 18 -9.38 -14.71 -11.73
CA ALA A 18 -10.50 -14.86 -12.66
C ALA A 18 -10.37 -13.94 -13.89
N ALA A 19 -9.61 -12.84 -13.78
CA ALA A 19 -9.48 -11.83 -14.83
C ALA A 19 -8.22 -11.99 -15.68
N GLU A 20 -7.20 -12.66 -15.14
CA GLU A 20 -5.89 -12.75 -15.76
C GLU A 20 -5.38 -14.20 -15.73
N PRO A 21 -4.72 -14.69 -16.80
CA PRO A 21 -4.27 -16.08 -16.89
C PRO A 21 -2.97 -16.30 -16.10
N PHE A 22 -2.99 -16.09 -14.78
CA PHE A 22 -1.89 -16.51 -13.91
C PHE A 22 -2.34 -17.67 -13.01
N ASP A 23 -1.61 -18.77 -13.12
CA ASP A 23 -1.80 -19.96 -12.29
C ASP A 23 -0.77 -19.98 -11.15
N THR A 24 -1.21 -19.63 -9.93
CA THR A 24 -0.38 -19.69 -8.73
C THR A 24 -0.06 -21.12 -8.28
N ALA A 25 -0.62 -22.16 -8.94
CA ALA A 25 -0.17 -23.53 -8.72
C ALA A 25 1.26 -23.77 -9.28
N THR A 26 1.70 -22.93 -10.23
CA THR A 26 3.05 -23.04 -10.82
C THR A 26 4.07 -22.18 -10.05
N PRO A 27 5.35 -22.60 -9.94
CA PRO A 27 6.40 -21.80 -9.32
C PRO A 27 6.56 -20.41 -9.95
N MET A 28 6.40 -20.33 -11.28
CA MET A 28 6.46 -19.08 -12.03
C MET A 28 5.27 -18.16 -11.71
N GLY A 29 4.06 -18.72 -11.59
CA GLY A 29 2.88 -17.95 -11.19
C GLY A 29 2.98 -17.40 -9.77
N ARG A 30 3.50 -18.17 -8.81
CA ARG A 30 3.77 -17.67 -7.45
C ARG A 30 4.76 -16.51 -7.45
N MET A 31 5.86 -16.63 -8.20
CA MET A 31 6.84 -15.56 -8.33
C MET A 31 6.24 -14.29 -8.93
N LEU A 32 5.42 -14.41 -9.97
CA LEU A 32 4.76 -13.25 -10.59
C LEU A 32 3.86 -12.52 -9.60
N VAL A 33 3.05 -13.24 -8.83
CA VAL A 33 2.16 -12.61 -7.84
C VAL A 33 2.95 -11.95 -6.71
N GLN A 34 4.07 -12.55 -6.28
CA GLN A 34 4.96 -11.90 -5.31
C GLN A 34 5.50 -10.57 -5.85
N ILE A 35 5.97 -10.54 -7.10
CA ILE A 35 6.46 -9.31 -7.75
C ILE A 35 5.34 -8.25 -7.84
N LEU A 36 4.13 -8.64 -8.23
CA LEU A 36 2.97 -7.74 -8.25
C LEU A 36 2.65 -7.19 -6.85
N GLY A 37 2.76 -8.02 -5.81
CA GLY A 37 2.61 -7.59 -4.42
C GLY A 37 3.68 -6.60 -3.98
N LEU A 38 4.93 -6.76 -4.45
CA LEU A 38 6.00 -5.80 -4.21
C LEU A 38 5.69 -4.45 -4.87
N PHE A 39 5.23 -4.45 -6.13
CA PHE A 39 4.84 -3.22 -6.83
C PHE A 39 3.65 -2.53 -6.16
N ALA A 40 2.62 -3.28 -5.77
CA ALA A 40 1.46 -2.72 -5.07
C ALA A 40 1.86 -2.03 -3.75
N ARG A 41 2.82 -2.61 -3.00
CA ARG A 41 3.35 -1.99 -1.79
C ARG A 41 4.17 -0.74 -2.11
N PHE A 42 5.04 -0.82 -3.10
CA PHE A 42 5.85 0.32 -3.54
C PHE A 42 4.99 1.51 -3.96
N GLU A 43 3.93 1.28 -4.74
CA GLU A 43 3.01 2.34 -5.15
C GLU A 43 2.28 2.95 -3.95
N ARG A 44 1.83 2.11 -3.00
CA ARG A 44 1.20 2.58 -1.76
C ARG A 44 2.13 3.50 -0.97
N ASP A 45 3.37 3.07 -0.76
CA ASP A 45 4.36 3.84 -0.01
C ASP A 45 4.69 5.15 -0.73
N THR A 46 4.81 5.11 -2.07
CA THR A 46 5.00 6.30 -2.91
C THR A 46 3.83 7.30 -2.79
N ILE A 47 2.58 6.80 -2.76
CA ILE A 47 1.40 7.66 -2.58
C ILE A 47 1.40 8.30 -1.20
N ILE A 48 1.72 7.52 -0.15
CA ILE A 48 1.82 8.02 1.22
C ILE A 48 2.85 9.14 1.31
N ASP A 49 4.05 8.93 0.76
CA ASP A 49 5.11 9.94 0.76
C ASP A 49 4.67 11.23 0.06
N ARG A 50 3.97 11.12 -1.08
CA ARG A 50 3.43 12.29 -1.79
C ARG A 50 2.38 13.04 -0.98
N VAL A 51 1.51 12.31 -0.29
CA VAL A 51 0.46 12.89 0.57
C VAL A 51 1.08 13.61 1.76
N ILE A 52 2.04 13.00 2.45
CA ILE A 52 2.77 13.62 3.58
C ILE A 52 3.46 14.90 3.12
N ASN A 53 4.26 14.84 2.06
CA ASN A 53 4.92 16.01 1.50
C ASN A 53 3.93 17.11 1.07
N GLY A 54 2.74 16.72 0.57
CA GLY A 54 1.66 17.65 0.25
C GLY A 54 1.08 18.34 1.49
N MET A 55 0.88 17.57 2.56
CA MET A 55 0.38 18.07 3.85
C MET A 55 1.39 19.00 4.54
N GLU A 56 2.69 18.68 4.49
CA GLU A 56 3.75 19.54 5.01
C GLU A 56 3.81 20.88 4.29
N ARG A 57 3.68 20.89 2.95
CA ARG A 57 3.58 22.13 2.18
C ARG A 57 2.37 22.97 2.60
N ILE A 58 1.21 22.35 2.75
CA ILE A 58 -0.01 23.06 3.22
C ILE A 58 0.19 23.59 4.65
N HIS A 59 0.86 22.83 5.51
CA HIS A 59 1.16 23.25 6.88
C HIS A 59 2.08 24.47 6.92
N ALA A 60 3.15 24.47 6.12
CA ALA A 60 4.07 25.59 6.02
C ALA A 60 3.40 26.85 5.43
N ASP A 61 2.46 26.67 4.50
CA ASP A 61 1.81 27.77 3.79
C ASP A 61 0.63 28.38 4.56
N ALA A 62 0.17 27.75 5.66
CA ALA A 62 -0.73 28.19 6.76
C ALA A 62 -1.82 29.26 6.49
N LYS A 63 -2.23 29.50 5.24
CA LYS A 63 -3.19 30.53 4.84
C LYS A 63 -4.22 30.07 3.82
N THR A 64 -4.10 28.87 3.27
CA THR A 64 -4.88 28.53 2.08
C THR A 64 -5.77 27.29 2.30
N ARG A 65 -6.95 27.55 2.88
CA ARG A 65 -8.22 26.84 2.62
C ARG A 65 -8.40 25.38 3.09
N CYS A 66 -7.82 24.96 4.21
CA CYS A 66 -8.30 23.74 4.88
C CYS A 66 -9.32 24.09 5.98
N HIS A 67 -10.40 23.31 6.10
CA HIS A 67 -11.34 23.45 7.21
C HIS A 67 -10.59 23.12 8.51
N PRO A 68 -10.70 23.93 9.58
CA PRO A 68 -9.82 23.82 10.77
C PRO A 68 -9.79 22.43 11.42
N ARG A 69 -10.84 21.62 11.27
CA ARG A 69 -10.87 20.20 11.71
C ARG A 69 -9.91 19.26 10.98
N ALA A 70 -9.50 19.56 9.75
CA ALA A 70 -8.56 18.74 9.00
C ALA A 70 -7.15 18.75 9.61
N TYR A 71 -6.81 19.80 10.38
CA TYR A 71 -5.55 19.89 11.11
C TYR A 71 -5.50 18.95 12.33
N GLN A 72 -6.65 18.61 12.91
CA GLN A 72 -6.73 17.82 14.15
C GLN A 72 -6.67 16.30 13.92
N LEU A 73 -6.79 15.85 12.66
CA LEU A 73 -6.64 14.45 12.25
C LEU A 73 -5.24 14.13 11.71
N LEU A 74 -4.34 15.13 11.68
CA LEU A 74 -2.95 14.92 11.26
C LEU A 74 -2.24 14.05 12.29
N PRO A 75 -1.54 12.98 11.88
CA PRO A 75 -0.63 12.31 12.79
C PRO A 75 0.40 13.34 13.25
N HIS A 76 0.46 13.57 14.57
CA HIS A 76 1.52 14.38 15.15
C HIS A 76 2.86 13.78 14.73
N PRO A 77 3.85 14.61 14.35
CA PRO A 77 5.17 14.09 13.99
C PRO A 77 5.66 13.19 15.13
N MET A 78 5.94 11.93 14.80
CA MET A 78 6.64 11.01 15.69
C MET A 78 8.00 11.65 15.95
N GLN A 79 8.12 12.35 17.08
CA GLN A 79 9.37 12.98 17.52
C GLN A 79 10.38 11.85 17.76
N SER A 80 11.46 11.86 16.95
CA SER A 80 12.66 11.05 17.14
C SER A 80 13.48 11.55 18.33
#